data_AF-A0A6P4EAD3-F1
#
_entry.id   AF-A0A6P4EAD3-F1
#
_cell.length_a   1.000
_cell.length_b   1.000
_cell.length_c   1.000
_cell.angle_alpha   90.00
_cell.angle_beta   90.00
_cell.angle_gamma   90.00
#
_symmetry.space_group_name_H-M   'P 1'
#
loop_
_entity.id
_entity.type
_entity.pdbx_description
1 polymer ?
#
loop_
_entity_poly.entity_id
_entity_poly.type
_entity_poly.pdbx_seq_one_letter_code
_entity_poly.pdbx_strand_id
1 'polypeptide(L)'
;MQLVQWCSLLVIVLATVIRQVSLGINSNERRFQCLQSRMLGQTNCSPCAELYVFNRTSGYRRCEHVNGRCYPQRTVFATARLCEIICQPYIQRPTLHEFTTPVAPVIEPYLDSDEEFQ
;
A
#
# COMPACT_ATOMS: atom_id res chain seq x y z
N MET A 1 22.15 34.08 5.26
CA MET A 1 21.33 33.25 4.34
C MET A 1 21.12 31.82 4.85
N GLN A 2 22.06 31.20 5.56
CA GLN A 2 21.90 29.83 6.08
C GLN A 2 20.74 29.63 7.07
N LEU A 3 20.49 30.57 8.00
CA LEU A 3 19.45 30.45 9.04
C LEU A 3 18.04 30.22 8.47
N VAL A 4 17.69 30.94 7.39
CA VAL A 4 16.38 30.84 6.72
C VAL A 4 16.22 29.47 6.03
N GLN A 5 17.32 28.90 5.56
CA GLN A 5 17.37 27.59 4.93
C GLN A 5 17.16 26.46 5.96
N TRP A 6 17.72 26.60 7.16
CA TRP A 6 17.48 25.67 8.26
C TRP A 6 16.04 25.75 8.79
N CYS A 7 15.48 26.96 8.92
CA CYS A 7 14.09 27.15 9.32
C CYS A 7 13.11 26.54 8.31
N SER A 8 13.35 26.73 7.01
CA SER A 8 12.50 26.13 5.96
C SER A 8 12.59 24.61 5.94
N LEU A 9 13.77 24.03 6.10
CA LEU A 9 13.94 22.58 6.25
C LEU A 9 13.18 22.05 7.48
N LEU A 10 13.27 22.72 8.62
CA LEU A 10 12.54 22.36 9.84
C LEU A 10 11.02 22.37 9.62
N VAL A 11 10.49 23.38 8.93
CA VAL A 11 9.06 23.47 8.61
C VAL A 11 8.62 22.32 7.69
N ILE A 12 9.42 21.98 6.67
CA ILE A 12 9.13 20.85 5.77
C ILE A 12 9.11 19.54 6.54
N VAL A 13 10.14 19.30 7.38
CA VAL A 13 10.20 18.10 8.22
C VAL A 13 9.00 18.03 9.17
N LEU A 14 8.67 19.13 9.87
CA LEU A 14 7.49 19.16 10.74
C LEU A 14 6.21 18.86 9.98
N ALA A 15 6.00 19.47 8.82
CA ALA A 15 4.80 19.25 8.01
C ALA A 15 4.68 17.79 7.55
N THR A 16 5.81 17.15 7.21
CA THR A 16 5.81 15.72 6.85
C THR A 16 5.49 14.83 8.05
N VAL A 17 6.08 15.10 9.21
CA VAL A 17 5.82 14.33 10.44
C VAL A 17 4.37 14.50 10.89
N ILE A 18 3.87 15.74 10.94
CA ILE A 18 2.47 16.02 11.25
C ILE A 18 1.57 15.29 10.27
N ARG A 19 1.84 15.34 8.96
CA ARG A 19 1.04 14.61 7.97
C ARG A 19 1.06 13.09 8.19
N GLN A 20 2.21 12.51 8.57
CA GLN A 20 2.30 11.08 8.89
C GLN A 20 1.48 10.73 10.14
N VAL A 21 1.53 11.59 11.17
CA VAL A 21 0.80 11.40 12.44
C VAL A 21 -0.70 11.64 12.26
N SER A 22 -1.11 12.70 11.55
CA SER A 22 -2.51 13.04 11.27
C SER A 22 -3.22 12.01 10.41
N LEU A 23 -2.49 11.29 9.55
CA LEU A 23 -3.06 10.17 8.81
C LEU A 23 -3.37 8.98 9.73
N GLY A 24 -2.87 8.93 10.97
CA GLY A 24 -3.21 7.92 11.98
C GLY A 24 -2.84 6.48 11.63
N ILE A 25 -2.30 6.23 10.44
CA ILE A 25 -2.00 4.88 9.96
C ILE A 25 -0.55 4.56 10.29
N ASN A 26 -0.36 3.86 11.41
CA ASN A 26 0.91 3.32 11.87
C ASN A 26 1.52 2.36 10.81
N SER A 27 2.85 2.23 10.77
CA SER A 27 3.54 1.35 9.81
C SER A 27 3.06 -0.11 9.91
N ASN A 28 2.80 -0.58 11.13
CA ASN A 28 2.21 -1.89 11.39
C ASN A 28 0.78 -2.01 10.82
N GLU A 29 -0.02 -0.94 10.89
CA GLU A 29 -1.38 -0.94 10.34
C GLU A 29 -1.36 -0.98 8.81
N ARG A 30 -0.45 -0.22 8.17
CA ARG A 30 -0.25 -0.30 6.70
C ARG A 30 0.14 -1.70 6.29
N ARG A 31 1.09 -2.29 7.01
CA ARG A 31 1.56 -3.65 6.76
C ARG A 31 0.42 -4.66 6.91
N PHE A 32 -0.37 -4.53 7.97
CA PHE A 32 -1.52 -5.39 8.21
C PHE A 32 -2.58 -5.26 7.10
N GLN A 33 -2.86 -4.04 6.64
CA GLN A 33 -3.85 -3.81 5.61
C GLN A 33 -3.38 -4.29 4.22
N CYS A 34 -2.13 -3.99 3.85
CA CYS A 34 -1.62 -4.21 2.51
C CYS A 34 -1.02 -5.61 2.32
N LEU A 35 -0.29 -6.16 3.29
CA LEU A 35 0.50 -7.39 3.12
C LEU A 35 -0.06 -8.60 3.87
N GLN A 36 -0.78 -8.41 4.97
CA GLN A 36 -1.25 -9.53 5.79
C GLN A 36 -2.65 -10.00 5.40
N SER A 37 -2.89 -11.31 5.32
CA SER A 37 -4.24 -11.86 5.15
C SER A 37 -5.03 -11.64 6.45
N ARG A 38 -6.26 -11.12 6.33
CA ARG A 38 -7.17 -10.98 7.49
C ARG A 38 -8.01 -12.25 7.61
N MET A 39 -8.21 -12.77 8.82
CA MET A 39 -9.20 -13.84 9.05
C MET A 39 -10.65 -13.31 9.08
N LEU A 40 -10.82 -11.99 9.20
CA LEU A 40 -12.10 -11.27 9.13
C LEU A 40 -12.04 -10.29 7.95
N GLY A 41 -12.40 -10.76 6.75
CA GLY A 41 -12.51 -9.90 5.58
C GLY A 41 -13.89 -9.28 5.42
N GLN A 42 -14.14 -8.77 4.22
CA GLN A 42 -15.37 -8.07 3.89
C GLN A 42 -16.60 -8.98 4.09
N THR A 43 -17.51 -8.58 4.98
CA THR A 43 -18.77 -9.29 5.24
C THR A 43 -19.91 -8.85 4.32
N ASN A 44 -19.76 -7.70 3.64
CA ASN A 44 -20.77 -7.12 2.76
C ASN A 44 -20.23 -7.04 1.33
N CYS A 45 -20.39 -8.13 0.58
CA CYS A 45 -20.05 -8.18 -0.83
C CYS A 45 -21.28 -7.81 -1.64
N SER A 46 -21.26 -6.65 -2.28
CA SER A 46 -22.28 -6.28 -3.25
C SER A 46 -21.69 -6.39 -4.65
N PRO A 47 -22.38 -7.03 -5.61
CA PRO A 47 -21.93 -7.12 -6.99
C PRO A 47 -21.78 -5.75 -7.67
N CYS A 48 -22.42 -4.72 -7.12
CA CYS A 48 -22.42 -3.35 -7.64
C CYS A 48 -21.44 -2.42 -6.91
N ALA A 49 -20.67 -2.91 -5.94
CA ALA A 49 -19.72 -2.07 -5.21
C ALA A 49 -18.39 -1.96 -5.97
N GLU A 50 -17.99 -0.73 -6.28
CA GLU A 50 -16.64 -0.42 -6.76
C GLU A 50 -15.66 -0.51 -5.59
N LEU A 51 -14.81 -1.53 -5.63
CA LEU A 51 -13.93 -1.89 -4.53
C LEU A 51 -12.52 -2.08 -5.06
N TYR A 52 -11.54 -1.90 -4.18
CA TYR A 52 -10.12 -1.99 -4.52
C TYR A 52 -9.38 -2.86 -3.53
N VAL A 53 -8.44 -3.67 -4.03
CA VAL A 53 -7.60 -4.55 -3.22
C VAL A 53 -6.15 -4.34 -3.61
N PHE A 54 -5.24 -4.37 -2.63
CA PHE A 54 -3.81 -4.35 -2.92
C PHE A 54 -3.33 -5.73 -3.36
N ASN A 55 -2.78 -5.80 -4.57
CA ASN A 55 -2.10 -6.98 -5.09
C ASN A 55 -0.71 -7.08 -4.45
N ARG A 56 -0.42 -8.24 -3.86
CA ARG A 56 0.78 -8.51 -3.06
C ARG A 56 1.85 -9.25 -3.83
N THR A 57 1.47 -9.84 -4.97
CA THR A 57 2.32 -10.69 -5.81
C THR A 57 3.65 -10.01 -6.07
N SER A 58 4.73 -10.72 -5.76
CA SER A 58 6.09 -10.26 -6.03
C SER A 58 6.27 -9.86 -7.50
N GLY A 59 6.91 -8.71 -7.74
CA GLY A 59 7.07 -8.12 -9.08
C GLY A 59 5.84 -7.37 -9.62
N TYR A 60 4.68 -7.44 -8.95
CA TYR A 60 3.46 -6.79 -9.40
C TYR A 60 2.58 -6.29 -8.25
N ARG A 61 3.09 -5.27 -7.56
CA ARG A 61 2.43 -4.69 -6.38
C ARG A 61 1.67 -3.42 -6.71
N ARG A 62 0.35 -3.50 -6.81
CA ARG A 62 -0.52 -2.37 -7.15
C ARG A 62 -1.92 -2.51 -6.57
N CYS A 63 -2.64 -1.40 -6.48
CA CYS A 63 -4.05 -1.39 -6.14
C CYS A 63 -4.89 -1.76 -7.36
N GLU A 64 -5.71 -2.80 -7.26
CA GLU A 64 -6.52 -3.33 -8.35
C GLU A 64 -8.00 -3.18 -8.06
N HIS A 65 -8.77 -2.83 -9.09
CA HIS A 65 -10.22 -2.79 -9.02
C HIS A 65 -10.78 -4.20 -8.99
N VAL A 66 -11.78 -4.43 -8.13
CA VAL A 66 -12.42 -5.73 -8.01
C VAL A 66 -13.93 -5.59 -8.22
N ASN A 67 -14.45 -6.28 -9.23
CA ASN A 67 -15.87 -6.23 -9.60
C ASN A 67 -16.67 -7.24 -8.79
N GLY A 68 -17.31 -6.80 -7.70
CA GLY A 68 -18.36 -7.58 -7.05
C GLY A 68 -17.93 -8.92 -6.42
N ARG A 69 -16.63 -9.18 -6.34
CA ARG A 69 -16.07 -10.39 -5.72
C ARG A 69 -15.86 -10.17 -4.23
N CYS A 70 -16.16 -11.19 -3.43
CA CYS A 70 -15.80 -11.20 -2.02
C CYS A 70 -14.30 -11.45 -1.84
N TYR A 71 -13.65 -10.64 -1.01
CA TYR A 71 -12.29 -10.92 -0.55
C TYR A 71 -12.29 -11.11 0.97
N PRO A 72 -12.66 -12.30 1.45
CA PRO A 72 -12.77 -12.58 2.88
C PRO A 72 -11.41 -12.61 3.59
N GLN A 73 -10.31 -12.65 2.83
CA GLN A 73 -8.95 -12.71 3.39
C GLN A 73 -8.10 -11.48 3.09
N ARG A 74 -8.62 -10.49 2.37
CA ARG A 74 -7.86 -9.29 1.98
C ARG A 74 -8.54 -8.03 2.49
N THR A 75 -7.76 -6.98 2.68
CA THR A 75 -8.30 -5.67 3.01
C THR A 75 -8.89 -5.06 1.74
N VAL A 76 -10.14 -4.62 1.84
CA VAL A 76 -10.86 -4.01 0.74
C VAL A 76 -11.00 -2.51 1.02
N PHE A 77 -10.62 -1.71 0.03
CA PHE A 77 -10.67 -0.27 0.06
C PHE A 77 -11.83 0.23 -0.79
N ALA A 78 -12.49 1.30 -0.31
CA ALA A 78 -13.62 1.90 -1.03
C ALA A 78 -13.21 2.67 -2.30
N THR A 79 -11.94 3.07 -2.42
CA THR A 79 -11.44 3.80 -3.60
C THR A 79 -10.00 3.42 -3.92
N ALA A 80 -9.61 3.55 -5.19
CA ALA A 80 -8.22 3.38 -5.64
C ALA A 80 -7.26 4.26 -4.85
N ARG A 81 -7.63 5.54 -4.71
CA ARG A 81 -6.81 6.55 -4.02
C ARG A 81 -6.56 6.19 -2.55
N LEU A 82 -7.55 5.62 -1.87
CA LEU A 82 -7.39 5.20 -0.48
C LEU A 82 -6.41 4.02 -0.38
N CYS A 83 -6.56 3.02 -1.23
CA CYS A 83 -5.62 1.91 -1.32
C CYS A 83 -4.20 2.42 -1.60
N GLU A 84 -4.04 3.34 -2.56
CA GLU A 84 -2.75 3.88 -2.94
C GLU A 84 -2.09 4.68 -1.83
N ILE A 85 -2.83 5.51 -1.10
CA ILE A 85 -2.29 6.31 0.01
C ILE A 85 -1.78 5.40 1.13
N ILE A 86 -2.54 4.33 1.45
CA ILE A 86 -2.23 3.42 2.54
C ILE A 86 -1.08 2.49 2.15
N CYS A 87 -1.13 1.92 0.94
CA CYS A 87 -0.16 0.93 0.45
C CYS A 87 0.99 1.54 -0.35
N GLN A 88 1.09 2.87 -0.45
CA GLN A 88 2.14 3.61 -1.15
C GLN A 88 3.55 3.04 -0.98
N PRO A 89 4.04 2.70 0.24
CA PRO A 89 5.41 2.19 0.41
C PRO A 89 5.64 0.80 -0.19
N TYR A 90 4.57 0.05 -0.49
CA TYR A 90 4.64 -1.31 -1.04
C TYR A 90 4.34 -1.37 -2.53
N ILE A 91 3.83 -0.28 -3.13
CA ILE A 91 3.51 -0.24 -4.56
C ILE A 91 4.80 -0.29 -5.37
N GLN A 92 4.89 -1.27 -6.27
CA GLN A 92 5.90 -1.31 -7.30
C GLN A 92 5.33 -0.61 -8.53
N ARG A 93 5.88 0.57 -8.84
CA ARG A 93 5.56 1.26 -10.09
C ARG A 93 6.51 0.72 -11.15
N PRO A 94 6.00 0.27 -12.31
CA PRO A 94 6.89 -0.06 -13.42
C PRO A 94 7.64 1.22 -13.78
N THR A 95 8.93 1.26 -13.47
CA THR A 95 9.76 2.36 -13.92
C THR A 95 9.95 2.12 -15.41
N LEU A 96 9.71 3.14 -16.24
CA LEU A 96 9.86 3.10 -17.71
C LEU A 96 11.28 2.66 -18.20
N HIS A 97 12.19 2.37 -17.27
CA HIS A 97 13.57 1.89 -17.44
C HIS A 97 13.81 0.49 -16.83
N GLU A 98 12.77 -0.32 -16.65
CA GLU A 98 12.87 -1.70 -16.11
C GLU A 98 13.80 -2.64 -16.91
N PHE A 99 14.31 -2.22 -18.07
CA PHE A 99 15.33 -2.97 -18.82
C PHE A 99 16.79 -2.72 -18.41
N THR A 100 17.12 -1.67 -17.66
CA THR A 100 18.54 -1.26 -17.50
C THR A 100 19.05 -1.10 -16.07
N THR A 101 18.21 -1.18 -15.05
CA THR A 101 18.67 -1.08 -13.65
C THR A 101 18.13 -2.24 -12.82
N PRO A 102 18.98 -3.12 -12.28
CA PRO A 102 18.53 -4.11 -11.32
C PRO A 102 17.99 -3.36 -10.11
N VAL A 103 16.66 -3.39 -9.95
CA VAL A 103 16.00 -2.94 -8.72
C VAL A 103 16.57 -3.81 -7.62
N ALA A 104 17.17 -3.19 -6.60
CA ALA A 104 17.63 -3.93 -5.43
C ALA A 104 16.47 -4.78 -4.92
N PRO A 105 16.62 -6.11 -4.80
CA PRO A 105 15.54 -6.95 -4.31
C PRO A 105 15.14 -6.38 -2.95
N VAL A 106 13.87 -6.03 -2.81
CA VAL A 106 13.30 -5.82 -1.48
C VAL A 106 13.54 -7.15 -0.78
N ILE A 107 14.44 -7.17 0.19
CA ILE A 107 14.70 -8.34 1.02
C ILE A 107 13.43 -8.52 1.85
N GLU A 108 12.50 -9.30 1.31
CA GLU A 108 11.24 -9.61 1.97
C GLU A 108 11.49 -10.69 3.01
N PRO A 109 11.25 -10.42 4.31
CA PRO A 109 11.26 -11.48 5.32
C PRO A 109 9.98 -12.33 5.30
N TYR A 110 9.08 -12.13 4.34
CA TYR A 110 7.73 -12.69 4.41
C TYR A 110 7.43 -13.42 3.12
N LEU A 111 7.23 -14.74 3.25
CA LEU A 111 6.69 -15.57 2.20
C LEU A 111 5.46 -14.88 1.61
N ASP A 112 5.46 -14.68 0.29
CA ASP A 112 4.24 -14.68 -0.50
C ASP A 112 3.39 -15.82 0.06
N SER A 113 2.27 -15.50 0.68
CA SER A 113 1.31 -16.50 1.16
C SER A 113 0.54 -17.01 -0.05
N ASP A 114 1.28 -17.49 -1.04
CA ASP A 114 0.81 -18.06 -2.31
C ASP A 114 0.48 -19.55 -2.10
N GLU A 115 -0.23 -19.87 -1.03
CA GLU A 115 -0.90 -21.17 -0.86
C GLU A 115 -2.43 -21.04 -1.04
N GLU A 116 -2.89 -20.27 -2.03
CA GLU A 116 -4.32 -20.26 -2.43
C GLU A 116 -4.52 -20.52 -3.93
N PHE A 117 -3.80 -21.51 -4.46
CA PHE A 117 -4.26 -22.28 -5.62
C PHE A 117 -4.11 -23.77 -5.35
N GLN A 118 -5.06 -24.35 -4.63
CA GLN A 118 -5.49 -25.73 -4.85
C GLN A 118 -6.96 -25.91 -4.53
#